data_AF-A0A382RG05-F1
#
_entry.id   AF-A0A382RG05-F1
#
_cell.length_a   1.000
_cell.length_b   1.000
_cell.length_c   1.000
_cell.angle_alpha   90.00
_cell.angle_beta   90.00
_cell.angle_gamma   90.00
#
_symmetry.space_group_name_H-M   'P 1'
#
loop_
_entity.id
_entity.type
_entity.pdbx_description
1 polymer ?
#
loop_
_entity_poly.entity_id
_entity_poly.type
_entity_poly.pdbx_seq_one_letter_code
_entity_poly.pdbx_strand_id
1 'polypeptide(L)' 'MAVNSGTRAVVAALLANTGIAVAKFVGFAVTRSSAMLAESVHSVADAANQLLLLLGAR' A
#
# COMPACT_ATOMS: atom_id res chain seq x y z
N MET A 1 29.44 0.67 -1.29
CA MET A 1 28.36 1.09 -2.20
C MET A 1 27.20 1.59 -1.36
N ALA A 2 27.19 2.89 -1.02
CA ALA A 2 26.09 3.50 -0.29
C ALA A 2 25.17 4.18 -1.32
N VAL A 3 24.19 3.42 -1.81
CA VAL A 3 23.05 4.00 -2.52
C VAL A 3 22.00 4.36 -1.47
N ASN A 4 21.23 5.40 -1.75
CA ASN A 4 20.10 5.93 -1.00
C ASN A 4 18.94 4.89 -0.81
N SER A 5 19.22 3.71 -0.27
CA SER A 5 18.37 2.50 -0.33
C SER A 5 17.04 2.63 0.41
N GLY A 6 17.00 3.38 1.51
CA GLY A 6 15.78 3.53 2.32
C GLY A 6 14.62 4.13 1.53
N THR A 7 14.80 5.29 0.93
CA THR A 7 13.73 5.97 0.18
C THR A 7 13.28 5.18 -1.05
N ARG A 8 14.21 4.53 -1.78
CA ARG A 8 13.85 3.71 -2.95
C ARG A 8 13.08 2.45 -2.56
N ALA A 9 13.46 1.79 -1.45
CA ALA A 9 12.75 0.62 -0.94
C ALA A 9 11.32 0.99 -0.52
N VAL A 10 11.14 2.13 0.14
CA VAL A 10 9.80 2.55 0.58
C VAL A 10 8.94 3.03 -0.60
N VAL A 11 9.51 3.69 -1.61
CA VAL A 11 8.77 4.02 -2.85
C VAL A 11 8.35 2.76 -3.62
N ALA A 12 9.21 1.75 -3.69
CA ALA A 12 8.87 0.47 -4.30
C ALA A 12 7.77 -0.27 -3.52
N ALA A 13 7.85 -0.28 -2.18
CA ALA A 13 6.83 -0.85 -1.31
C ALA A 13 5.48 -0.12 -1.47
N LEU A 14 5.50 1.21 -1.54
CA LEU A 14 4.32 2.04 -1.74
C LEU A 14 3.60 1.70 -3.06
N LEU A 15 4.35 1.62 -4.16
CA LEU A 15 3.80 1.25 -5.47
C LEU A 15 3.20 -0.16 -5.47
N ALA A 16 3.89 -1.13 -4.86
CA ALA A 16 3.41 -2.50 -4.75
C ALA A 16 2.11 -2.60 -3.92
N ASN A 17 2.08 -1.98 -2.73
CA ASN A 17 0.89 -1.96 -1.89
C ASN A 17 -0.29 -1.24 -2.54
N THR A 18 -0.04 -0.15 -3.27
CA THR A 18 -1.09 0.57 -3.99
C THR A 18 -1.68 -0.29 -5.11
N GLY A 19 -0.86 -1.01 -5.86
CA GLY A 19 -1.33 -1.95 -6.88
C GLY A 19 -2.18 -3.08 -6.29
N ILE A 20 -1.75 -3.65 -5.15
CA ILE A 20 -2.49 -4.71 -4.45
C ILE A 20 -3.81 -4.18 -3.88
N ALA A 21 -3.81 -2.97 -3.32
CA ALA A 21 -5.02 -2.34 -2.80
C ALA A 21 -6.06 -2.11 -3.91
N VAL A 22 -5.63 -1.66 -5.10
CA VAL A 22 -6.51 -1.51 -6.27
C VAL A 22 -7.07 -2.86 -6.72
N ALA A 23 -6.23 -3.90 -6.82
CA ALA A 23 -6.68 -5.24 -7.19
C ALA A 23 -7.70 -5.81 -6.17
N LYS A 24 -7.48 -5.60 -4.87
CA LYS A 24 -8.42 -6.00 -3.81
C LYS A 24 -9.74 -5.22 -3.88
N PHE A 25 -9.71 -3.92 -4.17
CA PHE A 25 -10.93 -3.12 -4.38
C PHE A 25 -11.74 -3.57 -5.60
N VAL A 26 -11.07 -3.94 -6.70
CA VAL A 26 -11.71 -4.53 -7.88
C VAL A 26 -12.31 -5.91 -7.52
N GLY A 27 -11.56 -6.74 -6.80
CA GLY A 27 -12.05 -8.02 -6.28
C GLY A 27 -13.27 -7.86 -5.37
N PHE A 28 -13.27 -6.84 -4.50
CA PHE A 28 -14.43 -6.48 -3.70
C PHE A 28 -15.61 -6.03 -4.56
N ALA A 29 -15.42 -5.21 -5.59
CA ALA A 29 -16.50 -4.76 -6.46
C ALA A 29 -17.19 -5.93 -7.18
N VAL A 30 -16.43 -6.96 -7.56
CA VAL A 30 -16.95 -8.19 -8.19
C VAL A 30 -17.61 -9.11 -7.15
N THR A 31 -16.98 -9.31 -6.00
CA THR A 31 -17.40 -10.31 -5.00
C THR A 31 -18.45 -9.77 -4.02
N ARG A 32 -18.53 -8.44 -3.85
CA ARG A 32 -19.31 -7.70 -2.82
C ARG A 32 -19.19 -8.25 -1.40
N SER A 33 -18.06 -8.88 -1.08
CA SER A 33 -17.85 -9.49 0.22
C SER A 33 -17.38 -8.46 1.25
N SER A 34 -18.10 -8.34 2.36
CA SER A 34 -17.72 -7.48 3.50
C SER A 34 -16.32 -7.80 4.05
N ALA A 35 -15.88 -9.07 3.96
CA ALA A 35 -14.54 -9.48 4.36
C ALA A 35 -13.45 -8.93 3.41
N MET A 36 -13.68 -8.96 2.09
CA MET A 36 -12.77 -8.36 1.12
C MET A 36 -12.73 -6.82 1.21
N LEU A 37 -13.84 -6.17 1.56
CA LEU A 37 -13.85 -4.73 1.85
C LEU A 37 -12.90 -4.42 3.02
N ALA A 38 -13.02 -5.15 4.13
CA ALA A 38 -12.20 -4.95 5.31
C ALA A 38 -10.70 -5.14 5.00
N GLU A 39 -10.36 -6.17 4.23
CA GLU A 39 -8.98 -6.40 3.77
C GLU A 39 -8.47 -5.32 2.81
N SER A 40 -9.34 -4.75 1.96
CA SER A 40 -8.99 -3.66 1.05
C SER A 40 -8.69 -2.37 1.81
N VAL A 41 -9.53 -2.02 2.80
CA VAL A 41 -9.34 -0.85 3.66
C VAL A 41 -8.08 -0.99 4.51
N HIS A 42 -7.79 -2.19 5.03
CA HIS A 42 -6.54 -2.46 5.74
C HIS A 42 -5.31 -2.26 4.84
N SER A 43 -5.34 -2.72 3.59
CA SER A 43 -4.26 -2.51 2.61
C SER A 43 -4.04 -1.03 2.27
N VAL A 44 -5.10 -0.22 2.25
CA VAL A 44 -5.01 1.24 2.08
C VAL A 44 -4.38 1.91 3.30
N ALA A 45 -4.74 1.47 4.51
CA ALA A 45 -4.16 2.01 5.74
C ALA A 45 -2.65 1.74 5.84
N ASP A 46 -2.19 0.56 5.40
CA ASP A 46 -0.75 0.24 5.33
C ASP A 46 -0.01 1.12 4.31
N ALA A 47 -0.60 1.34 3.12
CA ALA A 47 -0.04 2.25 2.13
C ALA A 47 0.07 3.70 2.65
N ALA A 48 -0.95 4.18 3.37
CA ALA A 48 -0.93 5.49 4.01
C ALA A 48 0.16 5.58 5.09
N ASN A 49 0.35 4.53 5.88
CA ASN A 49 1.43 4.46 6.87
C ASN A 49 2.82 4.47 6.22
N GLN A 50 3.03 3.74 5.10
CA GLN A 50 4.27 3.81 4.32
C GLN A 50 4.52 5.21 3.75
N LEU A 51 3.47 5.93 3.35
CA LEU A 51 3.56 7.31 2.89
C LEU A 51 3.97 8.27 4.02
N LEU A 52 3.42 8.10 5.21
CA LEU A 52 3.78 8.90 6.39
C LEU A 52 5.24 8.66 6.82
N LEU A 53 5.70 7.40 6.78
CA LEU A 53 7.11 7.08 7.02
C LEU A 53 8.03 7.72 5.97
N LEU A 54 7.64 7.78 4.69
CA LEU A 54 8.39 8.52 3.66
C LEU A 54 8.45 10.03 3.94
N LEU A 55 7.34 10.61 4.40
CA LEU A 55 7.25 12.04 4.70
C LEU A 55 8.08 12.42 5.95
N GLY A 56 8.07 11.54 6.96
CA GLY A 56 8.79 11.71 8.22
C GLY A 56 10.26 11.29 8.18
N ALA A 57 10.69 10.49 7.19
CA ALA A 57 12.09 10.09 6.99
C ALA A 57 12.95 11.19 6.31
N ARG A 58 12.56 12.46 6.47
CA ARG A 58 13.29 13.64 6.01
C ARG A 58 14.04 14.29 7.18
#